data_AF-A0A9E6F099-F1
#
_entry.id   AF-A0A9E6F099-F1
#
_cell.length_a   1.000
_cell.length_b   1.000
_cell.length_c   1.000
_cell.angle_alpha   90.00
_cell.angle_beta   90.00
_cell.angle_gamma   90.00
#
_symmetry.space_group_name_H-M   'P 1'
#
loop_
_entity.id
_entity.type
_entity.pdbx_description
1 polymer ?
#
loop_
_entity_poly.entity_id
_entity_poly.type
_entity_poly.pdbx_seq_one_letter_code
_entity_poly.pdbx_strand_id
1 'polypeptide(L)'
;MITVLSIIIIAITPLILYIAIFHAGLSEKESNWEAFGSYVGGIYGALGFFAVAYSIYMTKEQFQTQHEDEVFYKSMEGLQTRVLFIPKKGQDDSTETSIAKAAVETLNKELENQTPDMALRILCNNPNLIPDTNLSTIVDAVNLNIKNPERQISSTVFLDEVNSRQEPFHRSEYLKCILGGVGFQSHEIKRALTAAGYTSFYKAGFEHRKLFYEHAWGTVNSHYGEEINLYIKKLDFILNHIAVSKRRSVHKKYLLAHISKYDIALLFYYALTYSDFDIVKLLFRFDLHGEVRREECRYLLFDCPSEEKVLADLEFIRKRLKINT
;
A
#
# COMPACT_ATOMS: atom_id res chain seq x y z
N MET A 1 -20.77 25.66 -32.45
CA MET A 1 -21.55 26.55 -33.34
C MET A 1 -20.68 27.65 -33.95
N ILE A 2 -19.92 28.41 -33.15
CA ILE A 2 -19.06 29.51 -33.64
C ILE A 2 -18.00 29.03 -34.65
N THR A 3 -17.36 27.88 -34.40
CA THR A 3 -16.33 27.31 -35.28
C THR A 3 -16.84 26.90 -36.67
N VAL A 4 -18.06 26.35 -36.74
CA VAL A 4 -18.68 25.92 -38.01
C VAL A 4 -19.04 27.14 -38.87
N LEU A 5 -19.54 28.21 -38.25
CA LEU A 5 -19.88 29.45 -38.93
C LEU A 5 -18.64 30.12 -39.55
N SER A 6 -17.52 30.15 -38.84
CA SER A 6 -16.26 30.71 -39.34
C SER A 6 -15.72 29.96 -40.56
N ILE A 7 -15.83 28.62 -40.56
CA ILE A 7 -15.38 27.79 -41.69
C ILE A 7 -16.22 28.08 -42.94
N ILE A 8 -17.55 28.22 -42.78
CA ILE A 8 -18.47 28.56 -43.87
C ILE A 8 -18.14 29.95 -44.44
N ILE A 9 -17.84 30.93 -43.59
CA ILE A 9 -17.46 32.29 -44.03
C ILE A 9 -16.16 32.25 -44.85
N ILE A 10 -15.14 31.54 -44.36
CA ILE A 10 -13.86 31.37 -45.09
C ILE A 10 -14.09 30.64 -46.42
N ALA A 11 -14.96 29.63 -46.44
CA ALA A 11 -15.27 28.84 -47.63
C ALA A 11 -16.00 29.67 -48.72
N ILE A 12 -16.85 30.61 -48.32
CA ILE A 12 -17.68 31.40 -49.23
C ILE A 12 -16.95 32.68 -49.69
N THR A 13 -15.97 33.17 -48.94
CA THR A 13 -15.25 34.43 -49.23
C THR A 13 -14.66 34.52 -50.66
N PRO A 14 -14.01 33.47 -51.21
CA PRO A 14 -13.51 33.51 -52.59
C PRO A 14 -14.62 33.59 -53.64
N LEU A 15 -15.78 32.98 -53.37
CA LEU A 15 -16.95 33.02 -54.24
C LEU A 15 -17.58 34.42 -54.25
N ILE A 16 -17.64 35.09 -53.09
CA ILE A 16 -18.11 36.47 -52.97
C ILE A 16 -17.17 37.43 -53.71
N LEU A 17 -15.85 37.28 -53.56
CA LEU A 17 -14.86 38.08 -54.27
C LEU A 17 -14.96 37.90 -55.79
N TYR A 18 -15.19 36.67 -56.26
CA TYR A 18 -15.43 36.38 -57.67
C TYR A 18 -16.67 37.13 -58.19
N ILE A 19 -17.82 36.99 -57.51
CA ILE A 19 -19.08 37.63 -57.92
C ILE A 19 -18.96 39.16 -57.94
N ALA A 20 -18.24 39.73 -56.97
CA ALA A 20 -18.03 41.18 -56.85
C ALA A 20 -17.17 41.75 -58.00
N ILE A 21 -16.14 41.03 -58.45
CA ILE A 21 -15.25 41.49 -59.54
C ILE A 21 -15.92 41.35 -60.90
N PHE A 22 -16.67 40.27 -61.14
CA PHE A 22 -17.30 39.97 -62.42
C PHE A 22 -18.75 40.44 -62.55
N HIS A 23 -19.26 41.24 -61.60
CA HIS A 23 -20.60 41.84 -61.63
C HIS A 23 -21.72 40.81 -61.90
N ALA A 24 -21.63 39.63 -61.26
CA ALA A 24 -22.54 38.49 -61.45
C ALA A 24 -22.59 37.87 -62.87
N GLY A 25 -21.70 38.28 -63.79
CA GLY A 25 -21.48 37.61 -65.08
C GLY A 25 -20.43 36.50 -64.98
N LEU A 26 -20.49 35.51 -65.88
CA LEU A 26 -19.39 34.54 -66.06
C LEU A 26 -18.32 35.19 -66.94
N SER A 27 -17.05 35.10 -66.55
CA SER A 27 -15.96 35.58 -67.40
C SER A 27 -15.92 34.77 -68.71
N GLU A 28 -16.00 35.46 -69.85
CA GLU A 28 -15.84 34.85 -71.19
C GLU A 28 -14.37 34.54 -71.53
N LYS A 29 -13.42 35.11 -70.77
CA LYS A 29 -11.99 34.84 -70.93
C LYS A 29 -11.55 33.69 -70.05
N GLU A 30 -10.97 32.66 -70.68
CA GLU A 30 -10.42 31.47 -70.03
C GLU A 30 -9.33 31.80 -68.99
N SER A 31 -8.48 32.78 -69.27
CA SER A 31 -7.38 33.19 -68.37
C SER A 31 -7.83 33.67 -66.98
N ASN A 32 -9.05 34.20 -66.86
CA ASN A 32 -9.60 34.67 -65.59
C ASN A 32 -10.08 33.51 -64.71
N TRP A 33 -10.56 32.43 -65.32
CA TRP A 33 -10.90 31.19 -64.63
C TRP A 33 -9.65 30.48 -64.12
N GLU A 34 -8.59 30.50 -64.93
CA GLU A 34 -7.28 29.97 -64.53
C GLU A 34 -6.70 30.73 -63.33
N ALA A 35 -6.73 32.07 -63.36
CA ALA A 35 -6.25 32.91 -62.26
C ALA A 35 -7.07 32.70 -60.96
N PHE A 36 -8.41 32.60 -61.07
CA PHE A 36 -9.28 32.31 -59.93
C PHE A 36 -9.01 30.91 -59.35
N GLY A 37 -8.93 29.89 -60.22
CA GLY A 37 -8.63 28.52 -59.83
C GLY A 37 -7.27 28.39 -59.14
N SER A 38 -6.26 29.13 -59.59
CA SER A 38 -4.93 29.19 -58.98
C SER A 38 -4.95 29.83 -57.58
N TYR A 39 -5.66 30.95 -57.42
CA TYR A 39 -5.83 31.61 -56.11
C TYR A 39 -6.59 30.74 -55.10
N VAL A 40 -7.75 30.22 -55.51
CA VAL A 40 -8.58 29.30 -54.72
C VAL A 40 -7.79 28.04 -54.38
N GLY A 41 -7.15 27.42 -55.37
CA GLY A 41 -6.31 26.23 -55.19
C GLY A 41 -5.15 26.46 -54.24
N GLY A 42 -4.50 27.62 -54.28
CA GLY A 42 -3.42 27.99 -53.36
C GLY A 42 -3.90 28.12 -51.91
N ILE A 43 -5.01 28.82 -51.68
CA ILE A 43 -5.57 29.01 -50.33
C ILE A 43 -6.09 27.68 -49.76
N TYR A 44 -6.93 26.96 -50.51
CA TYR A 44 -7.51 25.70 -50.03
C TYR A 44 -6.48 24.58 -49.99
N GLY A 45 -5.48 24.58 -50.87
CA GLY A 45 -4.33 23.66 -50.80
C GLY A 45 -3.53 23.86 -49.51
N ALA A 46 -3.22 25.11 -49.16
CA ALA A 46 -2.54 25.43 -47.91
C ALA A 46 -3.39 25.07 -46.67
N LEU A 47 -4.68 25.42 -46.67
CA LEU A 47 -5.61 25.05 -45.59
C LEU A 47 -5.75 23.53 -45.45
N GLY A 48 -5.84 22.81 -46.57
CA GLY A 48 -5.87 21.35 -46.60
C GLY A 48 -4.61 20.75 -45.99
N PHE A 49 -3.43 21.30 -46.32
CA PHE A 49 -2.17 20.89 -45.70
C PHE A 49 -2.17 21.11 -44.19
N PHE A 50 -2.59 22.29 -43.71
CA PHE A 50 -2.68 22.56 -42.26
C PHE A 50 -3.69 21.65 -41.55
N ALA A 51 -4.83 21.36 -42.17
CA ALA A 51 -5.83 20.44 -41.63
C ALA A 51 -5.27 19.01 -41.50
N VAL A 52 -4.54 18.53 -42.51
CA VAL A 52 -3.88 17.22 -42.46
C VAL A 52 -2.78 17.21 -41.39
N ALA A 53 -1.93 18.24 -41.34
CA ALA A 53 -0.87 18.34 -40.33
C ALA A 53 -1.44 18.35 -38.90
N TYR A 54 -2.53 19.09 -38.68
CA TYR A 54 -3.24 19.11 -37.40
C TYR A 54 -3.88 17.76 -37.07
N SER A 55 -4.51 17.11 -38.05
CA SER A 55 -5.08 15.76 -37.88
C SER A 55 -4.01 14.75 -37.50
N ILE A 56 -2.84 14.77 -38.15
CA ILE A 56 -1.69 13.91 -37.80
C ILE A 56 -1.21 14.19 -36.37
N TYR A 57 -1.11 15.47 -35.99
CA TYR A 57 -0.73 15.85 -34.63
C TYR A 57 -1.71 15.32 -33.57
N MET A 58 -3.02 15.52 -33.77
CA MET A 58 -4.07 15.01 -32.89
C MET A 58 -4.06 13.48 -32.81
N THR A 59 -3.90 12.83 -33.96
CA THR A 59 -3.83 11.37 -34.06
C THR A 59 -2.62 10.83 -33.29
N LYS A 60 -1.46 11.48 -33.39
CA LYS A 60 -0.25 11.12 -32.63
C LYS A 60 -0.47 11.23 -31.13
N GLU A 61 -1.11 12.29 -30.65
CA GLU A 61 -1.40 12.46 -29.22
C GLU A 61 -2.40 11.39 -28.72
N GLN A 62 -3.42 11.07 -29.51
CA GLN A 62 -4.35 9.99 -29.20
C GLN A 62 -3.66 8.62 -29.14
N PHE A 63 -2.79 8.31 -30.11
CA PHE A 63 -2.01 7.07 -30.10
C PHE A 63 -1.08 6.97 -28.89
N GLN A 64 -0.41 8.05 -28.49
CA GLN A 64 0.41 8.06 -27.28
C GLN A 64 -0.42 7.77 -26.04
N THR A 65 -1.59 8.40 -25.91
CA THR A 65 -2.49 8.19 -24.78
C THR A 65 -3.03 6.76 -24.74
N GLN A 66 -3.43 6.21 -25.89
CA GLN A 66 -3.89 4.81 -26.00
C GLN A 66 -2.78 3.83 -25.65
N HIS A 67 -1.55 4.08 -26.10
CA HIS A 67 -0.40 3.26 -25.77
C HIS A 67 -0.08 3.30 -24.27
N GLU A 68 -0.11 4.48 -23.64
CA GLU A 68 0.04 4.63 -22.18
C GLU A 68 -1.02 3.82 -21.41
N ASP A 69 -2.28 3.90 -21.85
CA ASP A 69 -3.39 3.16 -21.24
C ASP A 69 -3.22 1.64 -21.43
N GLU A 70 -2.82 1.19 -22.61
CA GLU A 70 -2.57 -0.21 -22.91
C GLU A 70 -1.46 -0.79 -22.03
N VAL A 71 -0.33 -0.08 -21.89
CA VAL A 71 0.77 -0.49 -21.00
C VAL A 71 0.29 -0.59 -19.56
N PHE A 72 -0.51 0.37 -19.09
CA PHE A 72 -1.07 0.36 -17.74
C PHE A 72 -1.98 -0.86 -17.51
N TYR A 73 -2.98 -1.06 -18.37
CA TYR A 73 -3.95 -2.15 -18.18
C TYR A 73 -3.31 -3.53 -18.33
N LYS A 74 -2.38 -3.72 -19.27
CA LYS A 74 -1.60 -4.97 -19.39
C LYS A 74 -0.75 -5.24 -18.15
N SER A 75 -0.18 -4.18 -17.55
CA SER A 75 0.60 -4.32 -16.31
C SER A 75 -0.30 -4.69 -15.14
N MET A 76 -1.49 -4.10 -15.05
CA MET A 76 -2.51 -4.45 -14.05
C MET A 76 -3.00 -5.90 -14.20
N GLU A 77 -3.29 -6.34 -15.41
CA GLU A 77 -3.65 -7.72 -15.71
C GLU A 77 -2.50 -8.68 -15.32
N GLY A 78 -1.26 -8.29 -15.62
CA GLY A 78 -0.06 -9.02 -15.21
C GLY A 78 0.14 -9.08 -13.69
N LEU A 79 -0.33 -8.09 -12.94
CA LEU A 79 -0.34 -8.11 -11.47
C LEU A 79 -1.36 -9.14 -10.97
N GLN A 80 -2.59 -9.11 -11.49
CA GLN A 80 -3.69 -9.99 -11.06
C GLN A 80 -3.46 -11.46 -11.41
N THR A 81 -3.01 -11.75 -12.63
CA THR A 81 -2.80 -13.12 -13.14
C THR A 81 -1.66 -13.87 -12.46
N ARG A 82 -0.79 -13.22 -11.66
CA ARG A 82 0.28 -13.89 -10.90
C ARG A 82 0.14 -13.81 -9.38
N VAL A 83 -0.91 -13.15 -8.88
CA VAL A 83 -1.29 -13.25 -7.46
C VAL A 83 -1.87 -14.65 -7.13
N LEU A 84 -1.92 -15.55 -8.13
CA LEU A 84 -2.53 -16.87 -8.09
C LEU A 84 -1.78 -17.86 -7.18
N PHE A 85 -2.42 -18.08 -6.03
CA PHE A 85 -2.81 -19.39 -5.52
C PHE A 85 -1.72 -20.36 -5.11
N ILE A 86 -1.49 -20.35 -3.80
CA ILE A 86 -0.73 -21.39 -3.10
C ILE A 86 -1.69 -22.55 -2.84
N PRO A 87 -1.45 -23.76 -3.39
CA PRO A 87 -2.23 -24.93 -2.99
C PRO A 87 -1.98 -25.19 -1.51
N LYS A 88 -3.03 -25.17 -0.69
CA LYS A 88 -2.93 -25.54 0.73
C LYS A 88 -2.48 -27.00 0.82
N LYS A 89 -1.28 -27.25 1.34
CA LYS A 89 -0.84 -28.60 1.68
C LYS A 89 -1.69 -29.11 2.85
N GLY A 90 -2.55 -30.11 2.59
CA GLY A 90 -3.16 -30.94 3.64
C GLY A 90 -4.61 -30.65 4.03
N GLN A 91 -5.39 -29.96 3.20
CA GLN A 91 -6.84 -29.84 3.41
C GLN A 91 -7.55 -30.03 2.07
N ASP A 92 -8.51 -30.97 2.05
CA ASP A 92 -9.22 -31.50 0.88
C ASP A 92 -10.25 -30.52 0.30
N ASP A 93 -9.94 -29.22 0.29
CA ASP A 93 -10.82 -28.18 -0.25
C ASP A 93 -10.00 -27.18 -1.08
N SER A 94 -10.45 -26.99 -2.31
CA SER A 94 -9.88 -26.20 -3.39
C SER A 94 -9.91 -24.67 -3.13
N THR A 95 -9.62 -24.22 -1.92
CA THR A 95 -9.55 -22.78 -1.59
C THR A 95 -8.20 -22.19 -1.97
N GLU A 96 -8.11 -21.91 -3.26
CA GLU A 96 -7.22 -20.93 -3.87
C GLU A 96 -7.08 -19.66 -2.98
N THR A 97 -5.90 -19.49 -2.35
CA THR A 97 -5.61 -18.36 -1.44
C THR A 97 -4.58 -17.44 -2.08
N SER A 98 -4.90 -16.14 -2.23
CA SER A 98 -3.96 -15.14 -2.77
C SER A 98 -2.69 -15.05 -1.92
N ILE A 99 -1.54 -14.78 -2.54
CA ILE A 99 -0.25 -14.61 -1.83
C ILE A 99 -0.34 -13.56 -0.72
N ALA A 100 -1.01 -12.43 -0.96
CA ALA A 100 -1.17 -11.38 0.05
C ALA A 100 -1.89 -11.88 1.31
N LYS A 101 -2.98 -12.64 1.13
CA LYS A 101 -3.71 -13.28 2.22
C LYS A 101 -2.84 -14.29 2.98
N ALA A 102 -2.17 -15.20 2.27
CA ALA A 102 -1.31 -16.20 2.89
C ALA A 102 -0.15 -15.56 3.68
N ALA A 103 0.46 -14.49 3.14
CA ALA A 103 1.52 -13.75 3.80
C ALA A 103 1.03 -13.04 5.06
N VAL A 104 -0.10 -12.33 5.01
CA VAL A 104 -0.69 -11.62 6.17
C VAL A 104 -1.11 -12.61 7.26
N GLU A 105 -1.73 -13.73 6.91
CA GLU A 105 -2.10 -14.78 7.88
C GLU A 105 -0.85 -15.39 8.55
N THR A 106 0.20 -15.66 7.76
CA THR A 106 1.47 -16.18 8.28
C THR A 106 2.14 -15.17 9.21
N LEU A 107 2.12 -13.88 8.84
CA LEU A 107 2.68 -12.81 9.66
C LEU A 107 1.95 -12.69 11.00
N ASN A 108 0.61 -12.67 10.99
CA ASN A 108 -0.18 -12.59 12.21
C ASN A 108 0.01 -13.82 13.11
N LYS A 109 0.07 -15.01 12.52
CA LYS A 109 0.36 -16.25 13.26
C LYS A 109 1.75 -16.20 13.92
N GLU A 110 2.73 -15.65 13.21
CA GLU A 110 4.08 -15.55 13.74
C GLU A 110 4.20 -14.46 14.82
N LEU A 111 3.47 -13.35 14.70
CA LEU A 111 3.34 -12.36 15.78
C LEU A 111 2.62 -12.94 17.00
N GLU A 112 1.57 -13.74 16.80
CA GLU A 112 0.86 -14.46 17.85
C GLU A 112 1.80 -15.40 18.61
N ASN A 113 2.62 -16.19 17.90
CA ASN A 113 3.61 -17.07 18.50
C ASN A 113 4.64 -16.32 19.36
N GLN A 114 4.96 -15.08 18.99
CA GLN A 114 5.93 -14.23 19.69
C GLN A 114 5.32 -13.45 20.87
N THR A 115 4.00 -13.46 21.05
CA THR A 115 3.33 -12.71 22.14
C THR A 115 3.88 -12.98 23.54
N PRO A 116 4.28 -14.21 23.93
CA PRO A 116 4.84 -14.43 25.26
C PRO A 116 6.21 -13.75 25.44
N ASP A 117 7.07 -13.80 24.41
CA ASP A 117 8.37 -13.11 24.44
C ASP A 117 8.16 -11.60 24.53
N MET A 118 7.19 -11.07 23.79
CA MET A 118 6.84 -9.65 23.89
C MET A 118 6.40 -9.25 25.30
N ALA A 119 5.49 -10.02 25.92
CA ALA A 119 5.06 -9.75 27.28
C ALA A 119 6.23 -9.75 28.27
N LEU A 120 7.16 -10.70 28.15
CA LEU A 120 8.37 -10.76 28.98
C LEU A 120 9.27 -9.54 28.78
N ARG A 121 9.45 -9.08 27.54
CA ARG A 121 10.25 -7.88 27.28
C ARG A 121 9.58 -6.61 27.80
N ILE A 122 8.25 -6.52 27.72
CA ILE A 122 7.50 -5.40 28.30
C ILE A 122 7.63 -5.43 29.82
N LEU A 123 7.46 -6.59 30.48
CA LEU A 123 7.70 -6.74 31.93
C LEU A 123 9.11 -6.32 32.33
N CYS A 124 10.11 -6.66 31.53
CA CYS A 124 11.51 -6.34 31.82
C CYS A 124 11.78 -4.83 31.69
N ASN A 125 11.29 -4.20 30.62
CA ASN A 125 11.67 -2.83 30.26
C ASN A 125 10.71 -1.79 30.87
N ASN A 126 9.40 -2.02 30.76
CA ASN A 126 8.34 -1.09 31.16
C ASN A 126 7.11 -1.86 31.69
N PRO A 127 7.20 -2.49 32.88
CA PRO A 127 6.12 -3.35 33.39
C PRO A 127 4.77 -2.64 33.54
N ASN A 128 4.77 -1.32 33.77
CA ASN A 128 3.56 -0.49 33.88
C ASN A 128 2.69 -0.45 32.61
N LEU A 129 3.20 -0.92 31.45
CA LEU A 129 2.41 -1.00 30.23
C LEU A 129 1.44 -2.19 30.23
N ILE A 130 1.68 -3.20 31.09
CA ILE A 130 0.80 -4.35 31.22
C ILE A 130 -0.38 -3.98 32.13
N PRO A 131 -1.63 -4.20 31.70
CA PRO A 131 -2.79 -3.98 32.56
C PRO A 131 -2.73 -4.79 33.86
N ASP A 132 -3.21 -4.21 34.97
CA ASP A 132 -3.26 -4.89 36.27
C ASP A 132 -4.00 -6.24 36.21
N THR A 133 -5.06 -6.34 35.39
CA THR A 133 -5.82 -7.57 35.16
C THR A 133 -4.98 -8.68 34.51
N ASN A 134 -4.09 -8.31 33.58
CA ASN A 134 -3.19 -9.26 32.93
C ASN A 134 -2.03 -9.63 33.84
N LEU A 135 -1.53 -8.67 34.62
CA LEU A 135 -0.51 -8.89 35.63
C LEU A 135 -0.99 -9.85 36.74
N SER A 136 -2.22 -9.66 37.24
CA SER A 136 -2.81 -10.58 38.22
C SER A 136 -2.92 -11.99 37.65
N THR A 137 -3.36 -12.12 36.38
CA THR A 137 -3.45 -13.42 35.70
C THR A 137 -2.07 -14.10 35.56
N ILE A 138 -1.00 -13.34 35.31
CA ILE A 138 0.37 -13.87 35.27
C ILE A 138 0.78 -14.38 36.65
N VAL A 139 0.52 -13.60 37.70
CA VAL A 139 0.89 -13.93 39.08
C VAL A 139 0.09 -15.14 39.59
N ASP A 140 -1.19 -15.24 39.25
CA ASP A 140 -2.01 -16.42 39.53
C ASP A 140 -1.42 -17.66 38.85
N ALA A 141 -1.00 -17.55 37.58
CA ALA A 141 -0.35 -18.64 36.86
C ALA A 141 1.00 -19.04 37.47
N VAL A 142 1.76 -18.09 38.02
CA VAL A 142 2.98 -18.39 38.79
C VAL A 142 2.64 -19.13 40.08
N ASN A 143 1.66 -18.64 40.84
CA ASN A 143 1.25 -19.22 42.11
C ASN A 143 0.71 -20.65 41.96
N LEU A 144 0.05 -20.99 40.84
CA LEU A 144 -0.36 -22.35 40.53
C LEU A 144 0.83 -23.33 40.39
N ASN A 145 2.00 -22.83 39.98
CA ASN A 145 3.21 -23.62 39.84
C ASN A 145 4.02 -23.69 41.15
N ILE A 146 3.70 -22.87 42.16
CA ILE A 146 4.35 -22.89 43.47
C ILE A 146 3.65 -23.92 44.35
N LYS A 147 4.34 -25.02 44.68
CA LYS A 147 3.79 -26.11 45.52
C LYS A 147 3.52 -25.73 46.98
N ASN A 148 4.07 -24.61 47.47
CA ASN A 148 3.91 -24.17 48.86
C ASN A 148 2.99 -22.93 48.96
N PRO A 149 1.80 -23.03 49.57
CA PRO A 149 0.86 -21.92 49.74
C PRO A 149 1.44 -20.70 50.47
N GLU A 150 2.42 -20.89 51.37
CA GLU A 150 3.06 -19.78 52.12
C GLU A 150 4.02 -18.94 51.26
N ARG A 151 4.33 -19.40 50.03
CA ARG A 151 5.20 -18.69 49.08
C ARG A 151 4.43 -18.02 47.93
N GLN A 152 3.10 -17.90 48.05
CA GLN A 152 2.32 -17.17 47.06
C GLN A 152 2.74 -15.71 47.04
N ILE A 153 2.88 -15.18 45.83
CA ILE A 153 3.34 -13.81 45.59
C ILE A 153 2.12 -12.98 45.17
N SER A 154 1.97 -11.77 45.69
CA SER A 154 0.96 -10.81 45.21
C SER A 154 1.46 -10.05 43.99
N SER A 155 0.57 -9.45 43.20
CA SER A 155 0.98 -8.64 42.05
C SER A 155 1.86 -7.44 42.40
N THR A 156 1.64 -6.84 43.57
CA THR A 156 2.45 -5.74 44.08
C THR A 156 3.87 -6.21 44.43
N VAL A 157 4.00 -7.29 45.19
CA VAL A 157 5.31 -7.86 45.57
C VAL A 157 6.07 -8.34 44.33
N PHE A 158 5.37 -8.94 43.36
CA PHE A 158 5.98 -9.35 42.10
C PHE A 158 6.56 -8.15 41.34
N LEU A 159 5.80 -7.06 41.19
CA LEU A 159 6.28 -5.86 40.52
C LEU A 159 7.42 -5.18 41.29
N ASP A 160 7.32 -5.10 42.61
CA ASP A 160 8.36 -4.51 43.45
C ASP A 160 9.69 -5.27 43.29
N GLU A 161 9.64 -6.60 43.22
CA GLU A 161 10.80 -7.45 42.93
C GLU A 161 11.35 -7.28 41.51
N VAL A 162 10.49 -7.09 40.51
CA VAL A 162 10.95 -6.79 39.14
C VAL A 162 11.63 -5.41 39.11
N ASN A 163 11.03 -4.42 39.76
CA ASN A 163 11.50 -3.02 39.75
C ASN A 163 12.75 -2.81 40.62
N SER A 164 12.93 -3.58 41.70
CA SER A 164 14.10 -3.49 42.58
C SER A 164 15.41 -3.84 41.88
N ARG A 165 15.34 -4.61 40.78
CA ARG A 165 16.48 -4.93 39.93
C ARG A 165 16.73 -3.79 38.95
N GLN A 166 17.84 -3.06 39.10
CA GLN A 166 18.11 -1.88 38.27
C GLN A 166 18.52 -2.20 36.83
N GLU A 167 19.24 -3.31 36.60
CA GLU A 167 19.71 -3.64 35.25
C GLU A 167 18.73 -4.54 34.47
N PRO A 168 18.52 -4.29 33.16
CA PRO A 168 17.66 -5.12 32.30
C PRO A 168 18.07 -6.59 32.28
N PHE A 169 19.37 -6.89 32.38
CA PHE A 169 19.87 -8.26 32.44
C PHE A 169 19.35 -8.99 33.69
N HIS A 170 19.48 -8.39 34.86
CA HIS A 170 19.02 -8.99 36.11
C HIS A 170 17.50 -9.17 36.16
N ARG A 171 16.73 -8.21 35.60
CA ARG A 171 15.28 -8.36 35.44
C ARG A 171 14.92 -9.55 34.57
N SER A 172 15.59 -9.68 33.42
CA SER A 172 15.37 -10.79 32.49
C SER A 172 15.66 -12.14 33.12
N GLU A 173 16.80 -12.28 33.81
CA GLU A 173 17.15 -13.54 34.49
C GLU A 173 16.15 -13.90 35.59
N TYR A 174 15.70 -12.93 36.39
CA TYR A 174 14.65 -13.19 37.38
C TYR A 174 13.33 -13.63 36.74
N LEU A 175 12.88 -12.93 35.70
CA LEU A 175 11.64 -13.27 35.00
C LEU A 175 11.74 -14.69 34.41
N LYS A 176 12.90 -15.10 33.89
CA LYS A 176 13.12 -16.48 33.43
C LYS A 176 13.06 -17.49 34.58
N CYS A 177 13.58 -17.17 35.76
CA CYS A 177 13.52 -18.05 36.92
C CYS A 177 12.07 -18.28 37.39
N ILE A 178 11.23 -17.25 37.37
CA ILE A 178 9.85 -17.33 37.86
C ILE A 178 8.87 -17.83 36.79
N LEU A 179 8.98 -17.30 35.58
CA LEU A 179 8.01 -17.54 34.51
C LEU A 179 8.44 -18.68 33.58
N GLY A 180 9.68 -19.15 33.71
CA GLY A 180 10.32 -20.05 32.75
C GLY A 180 10.94 -19.29 31.58
N GLY A 181 12.02 -19.83 31.04
CA GLY A 181 12.62 -19.34 29.80
C GLY A 181 11.68 -19.47 28.60
N VAL A 182 11.94 -18.70 27.55
CA VAL A 182 11.18 -18.78 26.28
C VAL A 182 11.15 -20.22 25.77
N GLY A 183 9.94 -20.77 25.60
CA GLY A 183 9.72 -22.15 25.14
C GLY A 183 9.67 -23.20 26.25
N PHE A 184 9.99 -22.83 27.50
CA PHE A 184 9.97 -23.72 28.67
C PHE A 184 8.93 -23.31 29.73
N GLN A 185 8.05 -22.37 29.40
CA GLN A 185 6.99 -21.94 30.31
C GLN A 185 5.92 -23.02 30.47
N SER A 186 5.28 -23.07 31.66
CA SER A 186 4.08 -23.89 31.85
C SER A 186 2.95 -23.41 30.92
N HIS A 187 1.98 -24.27 30.65
CA HIS A 187 0.86 -23.95 29.78
C HIS A 187 0.07 -22.72 30.29
N GLU A 188 -0.14 -22.62 31.61
CA GLU A 188 -0.85 -21.53 32.29
C GLU A 188 -0.09 -20.21 32.16
N ILE A 189 1.23 -20.24 32.41
CA ILE A 189 2.08 -19.04 32.29
C ILE A 189 2.13 -18.59 30.83
N LYS A 190 2.33 -19.51 29.88
CA LYS A 190 2.33 -19.17 28.45
C LYS A 190 1.02 -18.50 28.04
N ARG A 191 -0.13 -19.05 28.46
CA ARG A 191 -1.45 -18.46 28.19
C ARG A 191 -1.61 -17.07 28.79
N ALA A 192 -1.17 -16.87 30.03
CA ALA A 192 -1.22 -15.56 30.70
C ALA A 192 -0.33 -14.52 29.99
N LEU A 193 0.89 -14.92 29.62
CA LEU A 193 1.83 -14.08 28.87
C LEU A 193 1.30 -13.75 27.47
N THR A 194 0.68 -14.70 26.77
CA THR A 194 0.03 -14.42 25.47
C THR A 194 -1.04 -13.34 25.60
N ALA A 195 -1.95 -13.46 26.58
CA ALA A 195 -2.99 -12.45 26.79
C ALA A 195 -2.41 -11.07 27.16
N ALA A 196 -1.35 -11.04 27.98
CA ALA A 196 -0.65 -9.80 28.31
C ALA A 196 0.07 -9.20 27.09
N GLY A 197 0.66 -10.04 26.24
CA GLY A 197 1.34 -9.64 25.02
C GLY A 197 0.40 -8.97 24.03
N TYR A 198 -0.76 -9.58 23.75
CA TYR A 198 -1.81 -9.00 22.91
C TYR A 198 -2.22 -7.60 23.38
N THR A 199 -2.71 -7.51 24.62
CA THR A 199 -3.25 -6.26 25.19
C THR A 199 -2.22 -5.13 25.31
N SER A 200 -0.93 -5.47 25.30
CA SER A 200 0.16 -4.53 25.48
C SER A 200 0.94 -4.23 24.19
N PHE A 201 0.67 -4.94 23.09
CA PHE A 201 1.45 -4.88 21.85
C PHE A 201 1.58 -3.43 21.33
N TYR A 202 0.45 -2.75 21.12
CA TYR A 202 0.46 -1.35 20.67
C TYR A 202 0.68 -0.32 21.79
N LYS A 203 0.77 -0.74 23.05
CA LYS A 203 1.17 0.14 24.16
C LYS A 203 2.68 0.31 24.23
N ALA A 204 3.43 -0.69 23.77
CA ALA A 204 4.88 -0.59 23.60
C ALA A 204 5.23 0.48 22.54
N GLY A 205 6.44 1.04 22.59
CA GLY A 205 6.91 1.96 21.54
C GLY A 205 7.12 1.27 20.20
N PHE A 206 7.08 2.03 19.09
CA PHE A 206 7.26 1.50 17.74
C PHE A 206 8.55 0.68 17.58
N GLU A 207 9.68 1.19 18.07
CA GLU A 207 10.98 0.49 17.98
C GLU A 207 10.94 -0.90 18.62
N HIS A 208 10.17 -1.05 19.69
CA HIS A 208 9.99 -2.34 20.34
C HIS A 208 9.17 -3.30 19.46
N ARG A 209 8.06 -2.82 18.88
CA ARG A 209 7.22 -3.59 17.96
C ARG A 209 7.96 -3.97 16.68
N LYS A 210 8.82 -3.08 16.18
CA LYS A 210 9.58 -3.24 14.94
C LYS A 210 10.39 -4.54 14.93
N LEU A 211 11.02 -4.89 16.05
CA LEU A 211 11.76 -6.14 16.20
C LEU A 211 10.89 -7.37 15.92
N PHE A 212 9.65 -7.38 16.42
CA PHE A 212 8.70 -8.47 16.21
C PHE A 212 8.18 -8.50 14.77
N TYR A 213 7.92 -7.33 14.18
CA TYR A 213 7.56 -7.23 12.77
C TYR A 213 8.69 -7.73 11.87
N GLU A 214 9.94 -7.36 12.13
CA GLU A 214 11.10 -7.82 11.37
C GLU A 214 11.29 -9.34 11.46
N HIS A 215 11.11 -9.92 12.66
CA HIS A 215 11.17 -11.37 12.84
C HIS A 215 10.03 -12.10 12.10
N ALA A 216 8.79 -11.65 12.29
CA ALA A 216 7.63 -12.22 11.61
C ALA A 216 7.75 -12.10 10.08
N TRP A 217 8.26 -10.96 9.61
CA TRP A 217 8.53 -10.74 8.21
C TRP A 217 9.65 -11.65 7.68
N GLY A 218 10.69 -11.94 8.48
CA GLY A 218 11.71 -12.92 8.12
C GLY A 218 11.12 -14.29 7.76
N THR A 219 10.16 -14.76 8.56
CA THR A 219 9.40 -16.00 8.29
C THR A 219 8.53 -15.89 7.04
N VAL A 220 7.85 -14.77 6.82
CA VAL A 220 7.07 -14.56 5.58
C VAL A 220 8.00 -14.57 4.36
N ASN A 221 9.13 -13.88 4.45
CA ASN A 221 10.10 -13.79 3.36
C ASN A 221 10.76 -15.13 3.04
N SER A 222 10.95 -16.01 4.03
CA SER A 222 11.46 -17.36 3.78
C SER A 222 10.46 -18.26 3.04
N HIS A 223 9.15 -18.01 3.20
CA HIS A 223 8.10 -18.83 2.58
C HIS A 223 7.58 -18.26 1.25
N TYR A 224 7.51 -16.93 1.12
CA TYR A 224 6.83 -16.23 0.03
C TYR A 224 7.65 -15.06 -0.54
N GLY A 225 8.95 -14.98 -0.20
CA GLY A 225 9.78 -13.81 -0.52
C GLY A 225 9.94 -13.55 -2.02
N GLU A 226 10.04 -14.61 -2.83
CA GLU A 226 10.18 -14.47 -4.29
C GLU A 226 8.90 -13.89 -4.90
N GLU A 227 7.74 -14.42 -4.52
CA GLU A 227 6.43 -14.00 -4.99
C GLU A 227 6.09 -12.58 -4.54
N ILE A 228 6.34 -12.26 -3.27
CA ILE A 228 6.16 -10.91 -2.72
C ILE A 228 7.08 -9.92 -3.44
N ASN A 229 8.36 -10.27 -3.66
CA ASN A 229 9.28 -9.38 -4.37
C ASN A 229 8.83 -9.10 -5.81
N LEU A 230 8.36 -10.14 -6.53
CA LEU A 230 7.79 -9.99 -7.86
C LEU A 230 6.54 -9.11 -7.85
N TYR A 231 5.67 -9.30 -6.87
CA TYR A 231 4.48 -8.46 -6.66
C TYR A 231 4.86 -7.00 -6.42
N ILE A 232 5.79 -6.73 -5.49
CA ILE A 232 6.24 -5.39 -5.15
C ILE A 232 6.89 -4.71 -6.36
N LYS A 233 7.74 -5.40 -7.14
CA LYS A 233 8.35 -4.86 -8.36
C LYS A 233 7.33 -4.49 -9.43
N LYS A 234 6.30 -5.32 -9.63
CA LYS A 234 5.22 -5.01 -10.57
C LYS A 234 4.41 -3.81 -10.09
N LEU A 235 4.10 -3.75 -8.81
CA LEU A 235 3.40 -2.62 -8.22
C LEU A 235 4.23 -1.33 -8.36
N ASP A 236 5.53 -1.40 -8.09
CA ASP A 236 6.47 -0.29 -8.30
C ASP A 236 6.46 0.23 -9.74
N PHE A 237 6.55 -0.69 -10.72
CA PHE A 237 6.42 -0.33 -12.13
C PHE A 237 5.10 0.40 -12.43
N ILE A 238 3.98 -0.14 -11.93
CA ILE A 238 2.66 0.45 -12.13
C ILE A 238 2.58 1.84 -11.48
N LEU A 239 3.05 2.01 -10.25
CA LEU A 239 3.02 3.30 -9.55
C LEU A 239 3.89 4.35 -10.23
N ASN A 240 5.07 3.96 -10.72
CA ASN A 240 5.91 4.85 -11.52
C ASN A 240 5.23 5.26 -12.83
N HIS A 241 4.54 4.34 -13.51
CA HIS A 241 3.76 4.64 -14.71
C HIS A 241 2.62 5.64 -14.41
N ILE A 242 1.88 5.45 -13.33
CA ILE A 242 0.84 6.39 -12.87
C ILE A 242 1.45 7.76 -12.55
N ALA A 243 2.67 7.80 -11.99
CA ALA A 243 3.32 9.04 -11.56
C ALA A 243 3.67 9.97 -12.72
N VAL A 244 3.94 9.41 -13.90
CA VAL A 244 4.30 10.15 -15.11
C VAL A 244 3.13 10.35 -16.08
N SER A 245 2.05 9.56 -15.96
CA SER A 245 0.93 9.64 -16.91
C SER A 245 0.10 10.92 -16.77
N LYS A 246 -0.33 11.47 -17.91
CA LYS A 246 -1.33 12.55 -17.99
C LYS A 246 -2.67 12.16 -17.33
N ARG A 247 -3.00 10.85 -17.29
CA ARG A 247 -4.26 10.31 -16.75
C ARG A 247 -4.14 9.76 -15.33
N ARG A 248 -3.14 10.21 -14.57
CA ARG A 248 -2.84 9.75 -13.19
C ARG A 248 -4.05 9.49 -12.29
N SER A 249 -5.08 10.34 -12.33
CA SER A 249 -6.26 10.22 -11.46
C SER A 249 -7.15 9.04 -11.83
N VAL A 250 -7.25 8.73 -13.13
CA VAL A 250 -8.03 7.59 -13.63
C VAL A 250 -7.31 6.30 -13.30
N HIS A 251 -6.01 6.22 -13.59
CA HIS A 251 -5.21 5.04 -13.28
C HIS A 251 -5.11 4.78 -11.78
N LYS A 252 -4.96 5.82 -10.94
CA LYS A 252 -5.01 5.68 -9.47
C LYS A 252 -6.33 5.06 -9.02
N LYS A 253 -7.47 5.57 -9.51
CA LYS A 253 -8.79 5.01 -9.15
C LYS A 253 -8.93 3.56 -9.59
N TYR A 254 -8.45 3.24 -10.80
CA TYR A 254 -8.46 1.88 -11.30
C TYR A 254 -7.61 0.94 -10.44
N LEU A 255 -6.38 1.36 -10.08
CA LEU A 255 -5.50 0.60 -9.20
C LEU A 255 -6.17 0.32 -7.84
N LEU A 256 -6.70 1.36 -7.19
CA LEU A 256 -7.36 1.22 -5.88
C LEU A 256 -8.57 0.29 -5.92
N ALA A 257 -9.30 0.24 -7.04
CA ALA A 257 -10.43 -0.68 -7.21
C ALA A 257 -10.03 -2.16 -7.33
N HIS A 258 -8.76 -2.43 -7.66
CA HIS A 258 -8.25 -3.78 -7.90
C HIS A 258 -7.29 -4.29 -6.83
N ILE A 259 -6.92 -3.45 -5.86
CA ILE A 259 -6.12 -3.83 -4.71
C ILE A 259 -7.04 -4.29 -3.59
N SER A 260 -6.80 -5.48 -3.03
CA SER A 260 -7.61 -6.04 -1.96
C SER A 260 -7.19 -5.51 -0.58
N LYS A 261 -8.04 -5.69 0.43
CA LYS A 261 -7.68 -5.39 1.83
C LYS A 261 -6.43 -6.15 2.32
N TYR A 262 -6.16 -7.35 1.80
CA TYR A 262 -4.96 -8.11 2.14
C TYR A 262 -3.71 -7.54 1.49
N ASP A 263 -3.83 -7.02 0.25
CA ASP A 263 -2.73 -6.29 -0.40
C ASP A 263 -2.36 -5.05 0.42
N ILE A 264 -3.36 -4.28 0.87
CA ILE A 264 -3.14 -3.11 1.73
C ILE A 264 -2.43 -3.48 3.04
N ALA A 265 -2.89 -4.55 3.72
CA ALA A 265 -2.25 -5.02 4.95
C ALA A 265 -0.81 -5.52 4.70
N LEU A 266 -0.58 -6.27 3.62
CA LEU A 266 0.76 -6.72 3.23
C LEU A 266 1.69 -5.53 2.98
N LEU A 267 1.24 -4.54 2.21
CA LEU A 267 2.01 -3.33 1.90
C LEU A 267 2.30 -2.52 3.16
N PHE A 268 1.36 -2.46 4.11
CA PHE A 268 1.59 -1.84 5.41
C PHE A 268 2.70 -2.55 6.19
N TYR A 269 2.63 -3.88 6.32
CA TYR A 269 3.69 -4.65 6.97
C TYR A 269 5.04 -4.54 6.26
N TYR A 270 5.04 -4.55 4.93
CA TYR A 270 6.22 -4.32 4.12
C TYR A 270 6.86 -2.96 4.44
N ALA A 271 6.05 -1.90 4.53
CA ALA A 271 6.54 -0.56 4.87
C ALA A 271 7.00 -0.44 6.31
N LEU A 272 6.48 -1.22 7.26
CA LEU A 272 6.99 -1.25 8.63
C LEU A 272 8.43 -1.78 8.68
N THR A 273 8.73 -2.83 7.91
CA THR A 273 9.98 -3.59 7.99
C THR A 273 11.06 -3.15 7.01
N TYR A 274 10.72 -2.86 5.75
CA TYR A 274 11.71 -2.60 4.71
C TYR A 274 12.25 -1.17 4.69
N SER A 275 13.49 -1.08 4.23
CA SER A 275 14.23 0.16 4.01
C SER A 275 14.26 0.59 2.54
N ASP A 276 13.61 -0.12 1.62
CA ASP A 276 13.49 0.35 0.24
C ASP A 276 12.59 1.58 0.21
N PHE A 277 13.24 2.74 0.20
CA PHE A 277 12.56 4.00 0.41
C PHE A 277 11.75 4.46 -0.80
N ASP A 278 12.00 3.94 -2.00
CA ASP A 278 11.41 4.52 -3.21
C ASP A 278 10.01 3.98 -3.47
N ILE A 279 9.81 2.66 -3.37
CA ILE A 279 8.47 2.08 -3.44
C ILE A 279 7.59 2.58 -2.30
N VAL A 280 8.11 2.65 -1.07
CA VAL A 280 7.32 3.14 0.08
C VAL A 280 6.94 4.61 -0.12
N LYS A 281 7.83 5.46 -0.65
CA LYS A 281 7.45 6.85 -1.03
C LYS A 281 6.33 6.88 -2.06
N LEU A 282 6.36 6.01 -3.08
CA LEU A 282 5.28 5.92 -4.07
C LEU A 282 3.96 5.50 -3.44
N LEU A 283 3.97 4.52 -2.54
CA LEU A 283 2.78 4.09 -1.81
C LEU A 283 2.18 5.24 -0.97
N PHE A 284 3.01 6.09 -0.35
CA PHE A 284 2.55 7.31 0.32
C PHE A 284 2.02 8.35 -0.67
N ARG A 285 2.74 8.61 -1.78
CA ARG A 285 2.34 9.57 -2.82
C ARG A 285 0.97 9.25 -3.42
N PHE A 286 0.65 7.96 -3.55
CA PHE A 286 -0.63 7.50 -4.07
C PHE A 286 -1.67 7.19 -3.00
N ASP A 287 -1.35 7.42 -1.73
CA ASP A 287 -2.24 7.20 -0.57
C ASP A 287 -2.71 5.74 -0.41
N LEU A 288 -1.93 4.78 -0.90
CA LEU A 288 -2.22 3.35 -0.73
C LEU A 288 -2.05 2.93 0.73
N HIS A 289 -1.08 3.50 1.44
CA HIS A 289 -0.92 3.26 2.87
C HIS A 289 -2.05 3.87 3.71
N GLY A 290 -2.66 4.97 3.28
CA GLY A 290 -3.79 5.57 3.98
C GLY A 290 -5.00 4.65 4.05
N GLU A 291 -5.16 3.77 3.04
CA GLU A 291 -6.26 2.81 2.98
C GLU A 291 -6.22 1.75 4.08
N VAL A 292 -5.08 1.57 4.77
CA VAL A 292 -4.99 0.65 5.91
C VAL A 292 -5.79 1.14 7.11
N ARG A 293 -6.17 2.43 7.15
CA ARG A 293 -7.03 3.01 8.20
C ARG A 293 -8.46 2.50 8.15
N ARG A 294 -8.92 2.03 6.98
CA ARG A 294 -10.25 1.46 6.82
C ARG A 294 -10.45 0.29 7.76
N GLU A 295 -11.65 0.18 8.32
CA GLU A 295 -11.96 -0.78 9.37
C GLU A 295 -11.65 -2.23 8.93
N GLU A 296 -12.05 -2.59 7.70
CA GLU A 296 -11.82 -3.91 7.12
C GLU A 296 -10.34 -4.28 6.93
N CYS A 297 -9.46 -3.28 6.79
CA CYS A 297 -8.01 -3.47 6.71
C CYS A 297 -7.41 -3.60 8.11
N ARG A 298 -7.86 -2.78 9.07
CA ARG A 298 -7.38 -2.82 10.46
C ARG A 298 -7.67 -4.16 11.14
N TYR A 299 -8.79 -4.80 10.83
CA TYR A 299 -9.10 -6.15 11.32
C TYR A 299 -8.14 -7.24 10.81
N LEU A 300 -7.38 -6.97 9.74
CA LEU A 300 -6.36 -7.89 9.24
C LEU A 300 -5.00 -7.67 9.89
N LEU A 301 -4.81 -6.55 10.60
CA LEU A 301 -3.59 -6.29 11.33
C LEU A 301 -3.61 -7.00 12.68
N PHE A 302 -2.43 -7.39 13.14
CA PHE A 302 -2.25 -8.02 14.44
C PHE A 302 -2.83 -7.15 15.55
N ASP A 303 -3.57 -7.74 16.49
CA ASP A 303 -4.26 -7.07 17.61
C ASP A 303 -5.30 -5.99 17.20
N CYS A 304 -5.74 -5.96 15.93
CA CYS A 304 -6.82 -5.08 15.46
C CYS A 304 -6.68 -3.62 15.95
N PRO A 305 -5.57 -2.92 15.62
CA PRO A 305 -5.27 -1.60 16.18
C PRO A 305 -6.36 -0.58 15.93
N SER A 306 -6.47 0.39 16.85
CA SER A 306 -7.25 1.59 16.63
C SER A 306 -6.66 2.40 15.47
N GLU A 307 -7.49 3.24 14.85
CA GLU A 307 -7.04 4.11 13.77
C GLU A 307 -5.89 5.03 14.19
N GLU A 308 -5.93 5.54 15.42
CA GLU A 308 -4.87 6.37 16.01
C GLU A 308 -3.52 5.64 16.08
N LYS A 309 -3.53 4.36 16.45
CA LYS A 309 -2.31 3.53 16.52
C LYS A 309 -1.72 3.31 15.13
N VAL A 310 -2.58 3.02 14.15
CA VAL A 310 -2.17 2.89 12.74
C VAL A 310 -1.60 4.20 12.21
N LEU A 311 -2.24 5.33 12.51
CA LEU A 311 -1.74 6.66 12.14
C LEU A 311 -0.37 6.94 12.76
N ALA A 312 -0.16 6.60 14.04
CA ALA A 312 1.14 6.75 14.69
C ALA A 312 2.24 5.94 13.98
N ASP A 313 1.94 4.72 13.56
CA ASP A 313 2.86 3.88 12.77
C ASP A 313 3.16 4.49 11.39
N LEU A 314 2.13 5.02 10.71
CA LEU A 314 2.29 5.70 9.42
C LEU A 314 3.13 6.97 9.54
N GLU A 315 2.94 7.78 10.59
CA GLU A 315 3.77 8.96 10.85
C GLU A 315 5.21 8.58 11.15
N PHE A 316 5.41 7.49 11.89
CA PHE A 316 6.76 6.96 12.13
C PHE A 316 7.45 6.58 10.81
N ILE A 317 6.75 5.85 9.93
CA ILE A 317 7.27 5.50 8.60
C ILE A 317 7.56 6.77 7.79
N ARG A 318 6.63 7.74 7.77
CA ARG A 318 6.80 9.00 7.04
C ARG A 318 8.03 9.77 7.50
N LYS A 319 8.22 9.89 8.82
CA LYS A 319 9.39 10.53 9.43
C LYS A 319 10.69 9.81 9.06
N ARG A 320 10.68 8.47 9.07
CA ARG A 320 11.82 7.65 8.63
C ARG A 320 12.20 7.93 7.17
N LEU A 321 11.20 8.15 6.31
CA LEU A 321 11.39 8.41 4.88
C LEU A 321 11.76 9.85 4.54
N LYS A 322 11.78 10.77 5.52
CA LYS A 322 11.97 12.22 5.31
C LYS A 322 11.02 12.79 4.25
N ILE A 323 9.79 12.28 4.19
CA ILE A 323 8.75 12.82 3.30
C ILE A 323 8.21 14.08 3.96
N ASN A 324 8.57 15.25 3.41
CA ASN A 324 8.00 16.53 3.83
C ASN A 324 6.62 16.72 3.19
N THR A 325 5.68 17.25 3.96
CA THR A 325 4.31 17.61 3.56
C THR A 325 4.26 18.71 2.51
#